data_AF-A0A9D7E3H3-F1
#
_entry.id   AF-A0A9D7E3H3-F1
#
_cell.length_a   1.000
_cell.length_b   1.000
_cell.length_c   1.000
_cell.angle_alpha   90.00
_cell.angle_beta   90.00
_cell.angle_gamma   90.00
#
_symmetry.space_group_name_H-M   'P 1'
#
loop_
_entity.id
_entity.type
_entity.pdbx_description
1 polymer ?
#
loop_
_entity_poly.entity_id
_entity_poly.type
_entity_poly.pdbx_seq_one_letter_code
_entity_poly.pdbx_strand_id
1 'polypeptide(L)'
;MVTISKLTVTNAKPIDASNWLTVRDVFGPREIPDSSPRGDCILQADTSPRNIATEWSQIAWSGGEPIAGKPNQRRVKRQATGTTTITASIGTSSQKLVLWTMWADVSVLTKGPRPAQAKPWSEGVPFPGPDQCGAFEVQSFSMGKNARGQVVAVAKLQPRGVGRIIVAAGKHSLFRIRRQLTAHDYVNGAPNKHKKSFGVWVDDTLLEMQVQTSAASDELYDTDAPDLPVATLTAETYNNFRQWLDWDGQPCSNFAYWYFQARWKDQQVTLKEVGQGSITLPQQAFYKKP
;
A
#
# COMPACT_ATOMS: atom_id res chain seq x y z
N MET A 1 29.65 33.21 -18.65
CA MET A 1 30.16 31.96 -18.06
C MET A 1 29.06 30.92 -18.18
N VAL A 2 29.40 29.68 -18.60
CA VAL A 2 28.40 28.61 -18.71
C VAL A 2 28.07 28.09 -17.30
N THR A 3 26.79 27.88 -17.01
CA THR A 3 26.32 27.38 -15.70
C THR A 3 25.21 26.35 -15.89
N ILE A 4 24.95 25.54 -14.86
CA ILE A 4 23.77 24.67 -14.79
C ILE A 4 22.59 25.53 -14.33
N SER A 5 21.58 25.69 -15.17
CA SER A 5 20.39 26.45 -14.82
C SER A 5 19.33 25.60 -14.13
N LYS A 6 19.19 24.32 -14.51
CA LYS A 6 18.14 23.45 -13.98
C LYS A 6 18.48 21.96 -14.14
N LEU A 7 17.97 21.14 -13.22
CA LEU A 7 17.79 19.70 -13.38
C LEU A 7 16.30 19.36 -13.54
N THR A 8 15.96 18.57 -14.55
CA THR A 8 14.63 17.98 -14.72
C THR A 8 14.73 16.46 -14.69
N VAL A 9 13.69 15.79 -14.22
CA VAL A 9 13.61 14.33 -14.15
C VAL A 9 12.30 13.87 -14.76
N THR A 10 12.34 12.90 -15.67
CA THR A 10 11.17 12.21 -16.20
C THR A 10 10.88 10.94 -15.40
N ASN A 11 9.65 10.43 -15.45
CA ASN A 11 9.22 9.18 -14.79
C ASN A 11 9.48 9.17 -13.27
N ALA A 12 9.53 10.34 -12.64
CA ALA A 12 9.63 10.52 -11.20
C ALA A 12 8.86 11.79 -10.81
N LYS A 13 8.43 11.87 -9.55
CA LYS A 13 7.75 13.03 -8.98
C LYS A 13 8.67 13.72 -7.98
N PRO A 14 8.75 15.06 -7.99
CA PRO A 14 9.52 15.77 -6.97
C PRO A 14 8.84 15.60 -5.61
N ILE A 15 9.61 15.26 -4.58
CA ILE A 15 9.20 15.27 -3.18
C ILE A 15 9.48 16.64 -2.58
N ASP A 16 10.70 17.15 -2.78
CA ASP A 16 11.11 18.52 -2.45
C ASP A 16 12.10 19.04 -3.50
N ALA A 17 12.81 20.14 -3.20
CA ALA A 17 13.80 20.74 -4.11
C ALA A 17 14.98 19.82 -4.47
N SER A 18 15.28 18.84 -3.63
CA SER A 18 16.45 17.96 -3.73
C SER A 18 16.10 16.47 -3.86
N ASN A 19 14.89 16.07 -3.49
CA ASN A 19 14.46 14.66 -3.50
C ASN A 19 13.39 14.43 -4.55
N TRP A 20 13.57 13.38 -5.34
CA TRP A 20 12.62 12.87 -6.33
C TRP A 20 12.28 11.42 -6.01
N LEU A 21 11.04 11.02 -6.26
CA LEU A 21 10.57 9.67 -5.97
C LEU A 21 9.95 9.05 -7.21
N THR A 22 10.26 7.79 -7.42
CA THR A 22 9.62 6.95 -8.43
C THR A 22 9.30 5.59 -7.83
N VAL A 23 8.30 4.91 -8.38
CA VAL A 23 7.94 3.55 -7.97
C VAL A 23 8.74 2.55 -8.81
N ARG A 24 9.23 1.48 -8.16
CA ARG A 24 9.93 0.37 -8.83
C ARG A 24 9.07 -0.24 -9.93
N ASP A 25 9.66 -0.47 -11.09
CA ASP A 25 9.00 -1.21 -12.17
C ASP A 25 8.92 -2.72 -11.82
N VAL A 26 7.72 -3.27 -11.79
CA VAL A 26 7.49 -4.72 -11.73
C VAL A 26 7.41 -5.28 -13.16
N PHE A 27 8.37 -6.13 -13.53
CA PHE A 27 8.42 -6.84 -14.81
C PHE A 27 7.73 -8.21 -14.69
N GLY A 28 6.95 -8.60 -15.70
CA GLY A 28 6.09 -9.80 -15.68
C GLY A 28 4.59 -9.46 -15.57
N PRO A 29 3.71 -10.48 -15.48
CA PRO A 29 2.29 -10.27 -15.22
C PRO A 29 2.12 -9.45 -13.94
N ARG A 30 1.50 -8.28 -14.05
CA ARG A 30 1.18 -7.49 -12.85
C ARG A 30 -0.07 -8.05 -12.22
N GLU A 31 0.01 -8.36 -10.93
CA GLU A 31 -1.18 -8.67 -10.13
C GLU A 31 -2.11 -7.45 -10.05
N ILE A 32 -1.53 -6.25 -10.01
CA ILE A 32 -2.24 -4.98 -9.87
C ILE A 32 -2.04 -4.16 -11.15
N PRO A 33 -3.12 -3.84 -11.90
CA PRO A 33 -3.03 -2.97 -13.06
C PRO A 33 -2.44 -1.61 -12.68
N ASP A 34 -1.45 -1.16 -13.44
CA ASP A 34 -0.86 0.17 -13.30
C ASP A 34 -0.57 0.71 -14.70
N SER A 35 -1.20 1.84 -15.03
CA SER A 35 -1.14 2.53 -16.32
C SER A 35 -0.01 3.55 -16.39
N SER A 36 0.76 3.71 -15.32
CA SER A 36 1.84 4.71 -15.25
C SER A 36 2.94 4.41 -16.26
N PRO A 37 3.59 5.46 -16.81
CA PRO A 37 4.75 5.30 -17.67
C PRO A 37 5.84 4.46 -17.00
N ARG A 38 6.21 3.36 -17.66
CA ARG A 38 7.33 2.49 -17.26
C ARG A 38 8.64 2.95 -17.89
N GLY A 39 9.73 2.43 -17.36
CA GLY A 39 11.06 2.65 -17.89
C GLY A 39 11.83 3.72 -17.12
N ASP A 40 13.11 3.81 -17.45
CA ASP A 40 14.10 4.57 -16.71
C ASP A 40 13.70 6.02 -16.44
N CYS A 41 14.18 6.55 -15.31
CA CYS A 41 14.15 7.98 -15.06
C CYS A 41 15.26 8.64 -15.87
N ILE A 42 14.89 9.63 -16.68
CA ILE A 42 15.85 10.43 -17.43
C ILE A 42 16.03 11.76 -16.73
N LEU A 43 17.24 12.02 -16.30
CA LEU A 43 17.65 13.31 -15.76
C LEU A 43 18.25 14.13 -16.88
N GLN A 44 17.88 15.39 -16.97
CA GLN A 44 18.43 16.34 -17.92
C GLN A 44 18.89 17.61 -17.18
N ALA A 45 20.13 18.01 -17.44
CA ALA A 45 20.63 19.32 -17.06
C ALA A 45 20.43 20.31 -18.21
N ASP A 46 19.82 21.44 -17.91
CA ASP A 46 19.82 22.59 -18.81
C ASP A 46 20.97 23.53 -18.43
N THR A 47 21.64 24.09 -19.45
CA THR A 47 22.71 25.07 -19.26
C THR A 47 22.24 26.47 -19.63
N SER A 48 22.92 27.48 -19.10
CA SER A 48 22.78 28.88 -19.47
C SER A 48 24.15 29.41 -19.91
N PRO A 49 24.24 30.26 -20.95
CA PRO A 49 23.13 30.98 -21.57
C PRO A 49 22.42 30.28 -22.73
N ARG A 50 23.04 29.32 -23.43
CA ARG A 50 22.51 28.87 -24.74
C ARG A 50 21.82 27.51 -24.71
N ASN A 51 22.08 26.66 -23.72
CA ASN A 51 21.55 25.29 -23.65
C ASN A 51 21.83 24.47 -24.92
N ILE A 52 23.10 24.41 -25.33
CA ILE A 52 23.55 23.75 -26.58
C ILE A 52 24.59 22.67 -26.32
N ALA A 53 24.80 21.79 -27.30
CA ALA A 53 25.73 20.65 -27.20
C ALA A 53 27.14 21.01 -26.70
N THR A 54 27.71 22.15 -27.12
CA THR A 54 29.03 22.62 -26.66
C THR A 54 29.06 23.00 -25.18
N GLU A 55 27.93 23.46 -24.62
CA GLU A 55 27.80 23.72 -23.19
C GLU A 55 27.56 22.40 -22.44
N TRP A 56 26.74 21.51 -23.01
CA TRP A 56 26.44 20.20 -22.44
C TRP A 56 27.66 19.30 -22.30
N SER A 57 28.60 19.36 -23.25
CA SER A 57 29.85 18.59 -23.19
C SER A 57 30.76 19.01 -22.03
N GLN A 58 30.50 20.14 -21.38
CA GLN A 58 31.26 20.63 -20.22
C GLN A 58 30.68 20.12 -18.90
N ILE A 59 29.51 19.47 -18.91
CA ILE A 59 28.87 18.99 -17.69
C ILE A 59 29.66 17.80 -17.12
N ALA A 60 30.24 18.00 -15.95
CA ALA A 60 30.77 16.92 -15.13
C ALA A 60 29.63 16.32 -14.30
N TRP A 61 29.31 15.05 -14.60
CA TRP A 61 28.28 14.28 -13.92
C TRP A 61 28.87 13.32 -12.90
N SER A 62 28.22 13.20 -11.74
CA SER A 62 28.32 12.04 -10.85
C SER A 62 26.95 11.40 -10.65
N GLY A 63 26.93 10.07 -10.51
CA GLY A 63 25.69 9.28 -10.45
C GLY A 63 25.00 9.10 -11.81
N GLY A 64 24.09 8.12 -11.84
CA GLY A 64 23.35 7.71 -13.04
C GLY A 64 24.25 7.12 -14.15
N GLU A 65 23.62 6.44 -15.11
CA GLU A 65 24.31 5.92 -16.29
C GLU A 65 24.28 6.96 -17.42
N PRO A 66 25.35 7.11 -18.22
CA PRO A 66 25.34 7.98 -19.40
C PRO A 66 24.31 7.52 -20.45
N ILE A 67 23.82 8.49 -21.23
CA ILE A 67 22.99 8.26 -22.41
C ILE A 67 23.78 8.63 -23.66
N ALA A 68 23.93 7.66 -24.57
CA ALA A 68 24.71 7.85 -25.79
C ALA A 68 24.16 9.01 -26.63
N GLY A 69 25.05 9.92 -27.05
CA GLY A 69 24.69 11.10 -27.85
C GLY A 69 23.96 12.21 -27.08
N LYS A 70 23.75 12.07 -25.76
CA LYS A 70 23.05 13.07 -24.91
C LYS A 70 23.91 13.41 -23.67
N PRO A 71 24.96 14.22 -23.82
CA PRO A 71 25.90 14.54 -22.72
C PRO A 71 25.25 15.30 -21.55
N ASN A 72 24.13 15.97 -21.78
CA ASN A 72 23.34 16.62 -20.74
C ASN A 72 22.33 15.70 -20.05
N GLN A 73 22.37 14.39 -20.29
CA GLN A 73 21.42 13.46 -19.70
C GLN A 73 22.08 12.30 -18.95
N ARG A 74 21.40 11.85 -17.90
CA ARG A 74 21.70 10.62 -17.15
C ARG A 74 20.46 9.77 -17.00
N ARG A 75 20.64 8.46 -16.97
CA ARG A 75 19.59 7.46 -16.78
C ARG A 75 19.71 6.84 -15.39
N VAL A 76 18.58 6.60 -14.73
CA VAL A 76 18.51 5.72 -13.56
C VAL A 76 17.46 4.66 -13.80
N LYS A 77 17.88 3.41 -13.66
CA LYS A 77 17.00 2.25 -13.78
C LYS A 77 16.05 2.15 -12.59
N ARG A 78 14.81 1.77 -12.84
CA ARG A 78 13.76 1.59 -11.82
C ARG A 78 13.53 0.13 -11.43
N GLN A 79 14.49 -0.75 -11.72
CA GLN A 79 14.31 -2.20 -11.56
C GLN A 79 14.46 -2.67 -10.10
N ALA A 80 15.12 -1.88 -9.25
CA ALA A 80 15.33 -2.20 -7.85
C ALA A 80 15.07 -0.97 -6.97
N THR A 81 14.66 -1.21 -5.72
CA THR A 81 14.54 -0.16 -4.72
C THR A 81 15.91 0.38 -4.35
N GLY A 82 16.01 1.68 -4.08
CA GLY A 82 17.27 2.29 -3.67
C GLY A 82 17.29 3.79 -3.86
N THR A 83 18.47 4.37 -3.66
CA THR A 83 18.71 5.79 -3.85
C THR A 83 19.85 6.01 -4.82
N THR A 84 19.71 6.96 -5.74
CA THR A 84 20.80 7.42 -6.60
C THR A 84 20.98 8.92 -6.40
N THR A 85 22.13 9.33 -5.84
CA THR A 85 22.51 10.73 -5.76
C THR A 85 23.16 11.14 -7.07
N ILE A 86 22.68 12.24 -7.67
CA ILE A 86 23.12 12.70 -8.98
C ILE A 86 23.51 14.15 -8.87
N THR A 87 24.69 14.47 -9.39
CA THR A 87 25.22 15.83 -9.40
C THR A 87 25.62 16.20 -10.82
N ALA A 88 25.18 17.37 -11.28
CA ALA A 88 25.69 18.01 -12.48
C ALA A 88 26.53 19.22 -12.07
N SER A 89 27.69 19.41 -12.69
CA SER A 89 28.56 20.53 -12.39
C SER A 89 29.24 21.10 -13.63
N ILE A 90 29.39 22.42 -13.68
CA ILE A 90 30.18 23.17 -14.66
C ILE A 90 30.92 24.27 -13.90
N GLY A 91 32.25 24.19 -13.83
CA GLY A 91 33.07 25.13 -13.05
C GLY A 91 32.62 25.16 -11.59
N THR A 92 32.22 26.33 -11.11
CA THR A 92 31.70 26.53 -9.74
C THR A 92 30.18 26.31 -9.60
N SER A 93 29.46 26.14 -10.71
CA SER A 93 28.03 25.87 -10.71
C SER A 93 27.79 24.38 -10.48
N SER A 94 26.98 24.02 -9.48
CA SER A 94 26.59 22.64 -9.22
C SER A 94 25.11 22.54 -8.85
N GLN A 95 24.44 21.52 -9.35
CA GLN A 95 23.11 21.11 -8.89
C GLN A 95 23.15 19.63 -8.51
N LYS A 96 22.47 19.32 -7.41
CA LYS A 96 22.41 17.97 -6.82
C LYS A 96 20.96 17.60 -6.56
N LEU A 97 20.62 16.35 -6.84
CA LEU A 97 19.38 15.75 -6.38
C LEU A 97 19.59 14.28 -5.99
N VAL A 98 18.63 13.73 -5.25
CA VAL A 98 18.56 12.32 -4.87
C VAL A 98 17.29 11.74 -5.46
N LEU A 99 17.43 10.73 -6.30
CA LEU A 99 16.31 9.95 -6.82
C LEU A 99 16.12 8.70 -5.96
N TRP A 100 14.92 8.56 -5.43
CA TRP A 100 14.46 7.42 -4.63
C TRP A 100 13.60 6.52 -5.52
N THR A 101 14.00 5.27 -5.69
CA THR A 101 13.16 4.23 -6.28
C THR A 101 12.53 3.44 -5.15
N MET A 102 11.22 3.54 -4.98
CA MET A 102 10.50 2.98 -3.84
C MET A 102 9.68 1.74 -4.21
N TRP A 103 9.55 0.86 -3.23
CA TRP A 103 8.58 -0.22 -3.19
C TRP A 103 8.16 -0.45 -1.74
N ALA A 104 7.07 -1.17 -1.52
CA ALA A 104 6.62 -1.57 -0.21
C ALA A 104 6.35 -3.06 -0.15
N ASP A 105 6.75 -3.68 0.96
CA ASP A 105 6.35 -5.03 1.31
C ASP A 105 5.12 -4.94 2.21
N VAL A 106 3.98 -5.40 1.70
CA VAL A 106 2.72 -5.42 2.47
C VAL A 106 2.52 -6.82 3.04
N SER A 107 2.18 -6.86 4.33
CA SER A 107 1.84 -8.08 5.06
C SER A 107 0.63 -7.82 5.94
N VAL A 108 -0.15 -8.86 6.24
CA VAL A 108 -1.29 -8.75 7.17
C VAL A 108 -1.04 -9.63 8.38
N LEU A 109 -1.00 -8.98 9.55
CA LEU A 109 -0.88 -9.62 10.84
C LEU A 109 -2.26 -10.15 11.24
N THR A 110 -2.40 -11.47 11.31
CA THR A 110 -3.64 -12.15 11.71
C THR A 110 -3.51 -12.84 13.07
N LYS A 111 -2.35 -12.70 13.72
CA LYS A 111 -2.04 -13.26 15.04
C LYS A 111 -1.00 -12.40 15.76
N GLY A 112 -0.98 -12.48 17.09
CA GLY A 112 0.04 -11.83 17.92
C GLY A 112 -0.32 -10.38 18.27
N PRO A 113 0.61 -9.64 18.91
CA PRO A 113 0.33 -8.30 19.39
C PRO A 113 0.07 -7.31 18.24
N ARG A 114 -0.83 -6.35 18.47
CA ARG A 114 -0.96 -5.18 17.60
C ARG A 114 0.33 -4.34 17.67
N PRO A 115 0.91 -3.88 16.54
CA PRO A 115 2.01 -2.92 16.57
C PRO A 115 1.59 -1.66 17.33
N ALA A 116 2.45 -1.16 18.23
CA ALA A 116 2.10 -0.03 19.10
C ALA A 116 1.69 1.23 18.31
N GLN A 117 2.27 1.42 17.13
CA GLN A 117 2.01 2.53 16.22
C GLN A 117 0.72 2.38 15.41
N ALA A 118 0.15 1.18 15.27
CA ALA A 118 -1.12 1.00 14.57
C ALA A 118 -2.29 1.59 15.39
N LYS A 119 -3.39 1.97 14.73
CA LYS A 119 -4.58 2.49 15.41
C LYS A 119 -5.08 1.47 16.46
N PRO A 120 -5.42 1.85 17.69
CA PRO A 120 -5.95 0.92 18.67
C PRO A 120 -7.39 0.51 18.34
N TRP A 121 -7.77 -0.73 18.65
CA TRP A 121 -9.10 -1.29 18.38
C TRP A 121 -10.25 -0.59 19.10
N SER A 122 -9.95 0.01 20.26
CA SER A 122 -10.91 0.79 21.04
C SER A 122 -11.33 2.08 20.33
N GLU A 123 -10.59 2.52 19.33
CA GLU A 123 -10.87 3.74 18.59
C GLU A 123 -11.76 3.44 17.37
N GLY A 124 -13.07 3.64 17.55
CA GLY A 124 -14.07 3.49 16.49
C GLY A 124 -14.84 2.18 16.52
N VAL A 125 -14.55 1.27 17.46
CA VAL A 125 -15.31 0.02 17.60
C VAL A 125 -15.91 -0.16 19.00
N PRO A 126 -17.23 -0.35 19.15
CA PRO A 126 -17.88 -0.39 20.47
C PRO A 126 -17.48 -1.59 21.36
N PHE A 127 -17.16 -2.73 20.76
CA PHE A 127 -16.82 -3.99 21.48
C PHE A 127 -15.53 -4.59 20.93
N PRO A 128 -14.36 -3.96 21.16
CA PRO A 128 -13.10 -4.54 20.72
C PRO A 128 -12.85 -5.86 21.46
N GLY A 129 -12.21 -6.81 20.79
CA GLY A 129 -11.57 -7.93 21.48
C GLY A 129 -10.29 -7.46 22.18
N PRO A 130 -9.40 -8.39 22.58
CA PRO A 130 -8.12 -8.03 23.19
C PRO A 130 -7.26 -7.20 22.22
N ASP A 131 -6.24 -6.52 22.74
CA ASP A 131 -5.31 -5.72 21.92
C ASP A 131 -4.29 -6.59 21.15
N GLN A 132 -4.82 -7.54 20.37
CA GLN A 132 -4.08 -8.54 19.62
C GLN A 132 -4.78 -8.79 18.27
N CYS A 133 -4.02 -9.19 17.27
CA CYS A 133 -4.57 -9.73 16.03
C CYS A 133 -5.03 -11.17 16.28
N GLY A 134 -6.14 -11.58 15.67
CA GLY A 134 -6.71 -12.91 15.85
C GLY A 134 -8.23 -12.95 15.69
N ALA A 135 -8.79 -14.15 15.81
CA ALA A 135 -10.22 -14.37 15.78
C ALA A 135 -10.76 -14.48 17.22
N PHE A 136 -11.72 -13.63 17.58
CA PHE A 136 -12.23 -13.51 18.94
C PHE A 136 -13.75 -13.63 19.00
N GLU A 137 -14.24 -14.05 20.17
CA GLU A 137 -15.64 -13.86 20.54
C GLU A 137 -15.75 -12.52 21.29
N VAL A 138 -16.60 -11.63 20.81
CA VAL A 138 -16.86 -10.33 21.44
C VAL A 138 -18.34 -10.25 21.82
N GLN A 139 -18.62 -9.69 23.00
CA GLN A 139 -20.00 -9.54 23.45
C GLN A 139 -20.65 -8.37 22.72
N SER A 140 -21.69 -8.64 21.92
CA SER A 140 -22.56 -7.63 21.33
C SER A 140 -23.82 -7.47 22.17
N PHE A 141 -24.27 -6.23 22.38
CA PHE A 141 -25.52 -5.96 23.08
C PHE A 141 -26.76 -6.54 22.38
N SER A 142 -26.73 -6.68 21.04
CA SER A 142 -27.90 -7.09 20.25
C SER A 142 -27.85 -8.53 19.73
N MET A 143 -26.70 -9.21 19.80
CA MET A 143 -26.50 -10.52 19.16
C MET A 143 -25.94 -11.62 20.09
N GLY A 144 -25.69 -11.30 21.36
CA GLY A 144 -24.92 -12.19 22.23
C GLY A 144 -23.45 -12.23 21.82
N LYS A 145 -22.81 -13.40 21.89
CA LYS A 145 -21.40 -13.56 21.49
C LYS A 145 -21.28 -13.54 19.96
N ASN A 146 -20.55 -12.56 19.46
CA ASN A 146 -20.26 -12.39 18.05
C ASN A 146 -18.83 -12.81 17.71
N ALA A 147 -18.57 -13.25 16.49
CA ALA A 147 -17.22 -13.53 16.00
C ALA A 147 -16.63 -12.31 15.29
N ARG A 148 -15.36 -12.03 15.58
CA ARG A 148 -14.58 -10.92 15.04
C ARG A 148 -13.19 -11.38 14.59
N GLY A 149 -12.69 -10.87 13.47
CA GLY A 149 -11.31 -11.10 13.01
C GLY A 149 -10.47 -9.82 13.06
N GLN A 150 -9.70 -9.60 14.11
CA GLN A 150 -8.82 -8.43 14.24
C GLN A 150 -7.52 -8.62 13.45
N VAL A 151 -7.22 -7.72 12.51
CA VAL A 151 -6.02 -7.75 11.65
C VAL A 151 -5.32 -6.39 11.49
N VAL A 152 -4.00 -6.40 11.36
CA VAL A 152 -3.25 -5.19 10.99
C VAL A 152 -2.49 -5.42 9.69
N ALA A 153 -2.82 -4.65 8.66
CA ALA A 153 -1.98 -4.58 7.47
C ALA A 153 -0.79 -3.66 7.77
N VAL A 154 0.41 -4.11 7.41
CA VAL A 154 1.67 -3.40 7.58
C VAL A 154 2.32 -3.26 6.21
N ALA A 155 2.53 -2.04 5.77
CA ALA A 155 3.31 -1.73 4.57
C ALA A 155 4.68 -1.21 4.98
N LYS A 156 5.75 -1.96 4.67
CA LYS A 156 7.14 -1.59 4.96
C LYS A 156 7.78 -0.98 3.72
N LEU A 157 8.07 0.32 3.78
CA LEU A 157 8.66 1.08 2.69
C LEU A 157 10.15 0.77 2.52
N GLN A 158 10.58 0.68 1.27
CA GLN A 158 11.96 0.52 0.87
C GLN A 158 12.30 1.55 -0.21
N PRO A 159 13.52 2.12 -0.21
CA PRO A 159 14.59 1.88 0.75
C PRO A 159 14.34 2.58 2.10
N ARG A 160 15.05 2.15 3.14
CA ARG A 160 15.00 2.79 4.46
C ARG A 160 15.28 4.29 4.37
N GLY A 161 14.50 5.09 5.06
CA GLY A 161 14.53 6.55 5.09
C GLY A 161 13.58 7.22 4.11
N VAL A 162 12.98 6.49 3.16
CA VAL A 162 12.09 7.06 2.15
C VAL A 162 10.83 7.66 2.79
N GLY A 163 10.27 7.02 3.80
CA GLY A 163 9.09 7.54 4.47
C GLY A 163 9.38 8.78 5.30
N ARG A 164 10.60 8.93 5.84
CA ARG A 164 11.05 10.17 6.50
C ARG A 164 11.07 11.36 5.55
N ILE A 165 11.61 11.21 4.34
CA ILE A 165 11.66 12.33 3.38
C ILE A 165 10.25 12.73 2.91
N ILE A 166 9.35 11.75 2.77
CA ILE A 166 7.97 11.97 2.36
C ILE A 166 7.21 12.75 3.45
N VAL A 167 7.36 12.35 4.71
CA VAL A 167 6.75 13.04 5.85
C VAL A 167 7.30 14.44 6.01
N ALA A 168 8.63 14.61 5.95
CA ALA A 168 9.27 15.91 6.07
C ALA A 168 8.81 16.90 4.98
N ALA A 169 8.51 16.39 3.79
CA ALA A 169 7.94 17.19 2.69
C ALA A 169 6.41 17.37 2.76
N GLY A 170 5.75 16.84 3.80
CA GLY A 170 4.29 16.94 3.96
C GLY A 170 3.48 16.10 2.97
N LYS A 171 4.09 15.09 2.33
CA LYS A 171 3.47 14.31 1.23
C LYS A 171 2.93 12.94 1.65
N HIS A 172 2.88 12.64 2.94
CA HIS A 172 2.43 11.34 3.45
C HIS A 172 0.97 10.99 3.09
N SER A 173 0.12 12.00 2.86
CA SER A 173 -1.28 11.84 2.41
C SER A 173 -1.44 11.27 0.99
N LEU A 174 -0.34 11.18 0.24
CA LEU A 174 -0.34 10.52 -1.07
C LEU A 174 -0.30 8.99 -0.95
N PHE A 175 0.01 8.44 0.23
CA PHE A 175 -0.13 7.01 0.47
C PHE A 175 -1.59 6.61 0.69
N ARG A 176 -1.99 5.49 0.08
CA ARG A 176 -3.29 4.87 0.33
C ARG A 176 -3.13 3.37 0.46
N ILE A 177 -3.51 2.80 1.60
CA ILE A 177 -3.71 1.35 1.69
C ILE A 177 -5.07 1.07 1.06
N ARG A 178 -5.06 0.18 0.06
CA ARG A 178 -6.24 -0.21 -0.71
C ARG A 178 -6.62 -1.63 -0.34
N ARG A 179 -7.91 -1.93 -0.46
CA ARG A 179 -8.44 -3.27 -0.22
C ARG A 179 -9.47 -3.66 -1.26
N GLN A 180 -9.46 -4.94 -1.61
CA GLN A 180 -10.58 -5.58 -2.28
C GLN A 180 -11.05 -6.80 -1.48
N LEU A 181 -12.33 -7.10 -1.64
CA LEU A 181 -13.04 -8.20 -0.98
C LEU A 181 -13.73 -9.07 -2.03
N THR A 182 -13.77 -10.38 -1.80
CA THR A 182 -14.78 -11.29 -2.34
C THR A 182 -15.33 -12.13 -1.20
N ALA A 183 -16.66 -12.27 -1.11
CA ALA A 183 -17.31 -12.80 0.07
C ALA A 183 -18.54 -13.64 -0.27
N HIS A 184 -18.72 -14.73 0.47
CA HIS A 184 -19.96 -15.48 0.49
C HIS A 184 -20.54 -15.38 1.89
N ASP A 185 -21.57 -14.57 2.08
CA ASP A 185 -22.24 -14.39 3.37
C ASP A 185 -23.60 -15.08 3.36
N TYR A 186 -23.95 -15.82 4.40
CA TYR A 186 -25.25 -16.47 4.52
C TYR A 186 -25.95 -16.04 5.80
N VAL A 187 -27.25 -15.78 5.71
CA VAL A 187 -28.13 -15.48 6.84
C VAL A 187 -29.33 -16.40 6.74
N ASN A 188 -29.63 -17.12 7.81
CA ASN A 188 -30.74 -18.07 7.91
C ASN A 188 -30.74 -19.09 6.74
N GLY A 189 -29.54 -19.55 6.34
CA GLY A 189 -29.33 -20.48 5.22
C GLY A 189 -29.55 -19.92 3.82
N ALA A 190 -29.73 -18.60 3.67
CA ALA A 190 -29.86 -17.91 2.40
C ALA A 190 -28.66 -16.99 2.12
N PRO A 191 -28.23 -16.82 0.86
CA PRO A 191 -27.24 -15.80 0.50
C PRO A 191 -27.66 -14.39 0.97
N ASN A 192 -26.79 -13.73 1.72
CA ASN A 192 -26.97 -12.34 2.13
C ASN A 192 -26.48 -11.40 1.01
N LYS A 193 -27.38 -11.09 0.07
CA LYS A 193 -27.06 -10.29 -1.12
C LYS A 193 -26.75 -8.81 -0.85
N HIS A 194 -26.98 -8.32 0.37
CA HIS A 194 -26.74 -6.92 0.73
C HIS A 194 -25.29 -6.62 1.11
N LYS A 195 -24.44 -7.63 1.30
CA LYS A 195 -23.00 -7.47 1.51
C LYS A 195 -22.21 -7.83 0.24
N LYS A 196 -21.23 -6.99 -0.08
CA LYS A 196 -20.20 -7.18 -1.12
C LYS A 196 -19.56 -8.56 -0.96
N SER A 197 -19.55 -9.55 -1.87
CA SER A 197 -20.25 -9.82 -3.13
C SER A 197 -20.04 -11.32 -3.43
N PHE A 198 -21.13 -12.05 -3.69
CA PHE A 198 -21.11 -13.42 -4.24
C PHE A 198 -20.59 -13.39 -5.69
N GLY A 199 -19.27 -13.28 -5.88
CA GLY A 199 -18.67 -13.19 -7.21
C GLY A 199 -17.27 -12.58 -7.22
N VAL A 200 -17.09 -11.52 -8.02
CA VAL A 200 -15.79 -10.90 -8.33
C VAL A 200 -15.23 -10.08 -7.16
N TRP A 201 -13.92 -9.81 -7.20
CA TRP A 201 -13.26 -8.86 -6.30
C TRP A 201 -13.86 -7.46 -6.45
N VAL A 202 -14.33 -6.88 -5.36
CA VAL A 202 -14.89 -5.52 -5.31
C VAL A 202 -14.06 -4.61 -4.40
N ASP A 203 -14.06 -3.30 -4.68
CA ASP A 203 -13.36 -2.32 -3.85
C ASP A 203 -13.97 -2.28 -2.44
N ASP A 204 -13.12 -2.49 -1.45
CA ASP A 204 -13.43 -2.43 -0.03
C ASP A 204 -12.50 -1.47 0.71
N THR A 205 -11.89 -0.52 -0.01
CA THR A 205 -11.11 0.55 0.60
C THR A 205 -12.03 1.48 1.41
N LEU A 206 -11.79 1.61 2.71
CA LEU A 206 -12.49 2.56 3.58
C LEU A 206 -11.72 3.88 3.67
N LEU A 207 -12.43 5.00 3.86
CA LEU A 207 -11.82 6.32 4.05
C LEU A 207 -10.90 6.37 5.29
N GLU A 208 -11.19 5.53 6.29
CA GLU A 208 -10.43 5.43 7.53
C GLU A 208 -9.15 4.59 7.41
N MET A 209 -8.96 3.83 6.31
CA MET A 209 -7.70 3.11 5.99
C MET A 209 -6.54 4.04 5.61
N GLN A 210 -6.63 5.32 5.99
CA GLN A 210 -5.57 6.27 5.75
C GLN A 210 -4.41 5.99 6.69
N VAL A 211 -3.19 6.13 6.19
CA VAL A 211 -1.94 5.98 6.94
C VAL A 211 -1.99 6.87 8.18
N GLN A 212 -2.25 6.29 9.35
CA GLN A 212 -2.54 7.11 10.52
C GLN A 212 -1.29 7.60 11.28
N THR A 213 -0.10 6.98 11.15
CA THR A 213 0.86 7.18 12.26
C THR A 213 2.37 7.13 12.01
N SER A 214 2.95 6.55 10.94
CA SER A 214 4.43 6.46 10.96
C SER A 214 5.19 6.25 9.66
N ALA A 215 4.81 6.92 8.57
CA ALA A 215 5.70 6.95 7.39
C ALA A 215 7.15 7.34 7.78
N ALA A 216 7.37 8.14 8.83
CA ALA A 216 8.71 8.49 9.32
C ALA A 216 9.58 7.30 9.77
N SER A 217 8.98 6.15 10.13
CA SER A 217 9.67 4.90 10.45
C SER A 217 9.69 3.90 9.28
N ASP A 218 9.33 4.35 8.07
CA ASP A 218 9.14 3.52 6.88
C ASP A 218 8.07 2.43 7.03
N GLU A 219 7.13 2.57 7.98
CA GLU A 219 6.02 1.63 8.15
C GLU A 219 4.68 2.37 8.16
N LEU A 220 3.71 1.81 7.44
CA LEU A 220 2.33 2.31 7.37
C LEU A 220 1.40 1.19 7.86
N TYR A 221 0.34 1.56 8.57
CA TYR A 221 -0.58 0.60 9.16
C TYR A 221 -2.02 0.88 8.74
N ASP A 222 -2.76 -0.20 8.53
CA ASP A 222 -4.23 -0.22 8.44
C ASP A 222 -4.74 -1.27 9.42
N THR A 223 -5.78 -0.94 10.18
CA THR A 223 -6.30 -1.74 11.29
C THR A 223 -7.76 -2.04 11.00
N ASP A 224 -8.11 -3.33 10.91
CA ASP A 224 -9.47 -3.73 10.58
C ASP A 224 -9.97 -4.94 11.40
N ALA A 225 -11.27 -4.97 11.63
CA ALA A 225 -11.93 -5.96 12.46
C ALA A 225 -13.27 -6.40 11.84
N PRO A 226 -13.26 -7.14 10.71
CA PRO A 226 -14.48 -7.71 10.16
C PRO A 226 -15.22 -8.55 11.22
N ASP A 227 -16.53 -8.40 11.20
CA ASP A 227 -17.47 -9.08 12.09
C ASP A 227 -18.44 -9.93 11.30
N LEU A 228 -18.92 -10.99 11.95
CA LEU A 228 -20.04 -11.76 11.44
C LEU A 228 -21.31 -10.87 11.36
N PRO A 229 -22.12 -10.98 10.28
CA PRO A 229 -23.37 -10.23 10.14
C PRO A 229 -24.42 -10.62 11.19
N VAL A 230 -25.31 -9.68 11.49
CA VAL A 230 -26.48 -9.88 12.35
C VAL A 230 -27.49 -10.82 11.68
N ALA A 231 -28.02 -11.78 12.44
CA ALA A 231 -29.08 -12.68 12.01
C ALA A 231 -30.03 -13.06 13.16
N THR A 232 -31.24 -13.52 12.81
CA THR A 232 -32.23 -13.99 13.80
C THR A 232 -32.04 -15.45 14.21
N LEU A 233 -31.54 -16.32 13.33
CA LEU A 233 -31.36 -17.75 13.59
C LEU A 233 -29.94 -18.25 13.34
N THR A 234 -29.42 -18.03 12.13
CA THR A 234 -28.05 -18.43 11.76
C THR A 234 -27.36 -17.37 10.92
N ALA A 235 -26.04 -17.25 11.08
CA ALA A 235 -25.20 -16.38 10.27
C ALA A 235 -23.89 -17.08 9.91
N GLU A 236 -23.41 -16.84 8.70
CA GLU A 236 -22.12 -17.31 8.20
C GLU A 236 -21.47 -16.21 7.37
N THR A 237 -20.16 -16.05 7.50
CA THR A 237 -19.36 -15.16 6.65
C THR A 237 -18.11 -15.89 6.19
N TYR A 238 -17.77 -15.74 4.91
CA TYR A 238 -16.58 -16.31 4.29
C TYR A 238 -15.97 -15.25 3.39
N ASN A 239 -14.94 -14.58 3.87
CA ASN A 239 -14.37 -13.39 3.24
C ASN A 239 -12.93 -13.64 2.84
N ASN A 240 -12.60 -13.37 1.58
CA ASN A 240 -11.23 -13.24 1.11
C ASN A 240 -10.94 -11.78 0.82
N PHE A 241 -9.82 -11.30 1.32
CA PHE A 241 -9.33 -9.95 1.15
C PHE A 241 -7.99 -9.96 0.42
N ARG A 242 -7.73 -8.89 -0.32
CA ARG A 242 -6.40 -8.55 -0.81
C ARG A 242 -6.15 -7.07 -0.59
N GLN A 243 -5.00 -6.75 0.00
CA GLN A 243 -4.61 -5.38 0.33
C GLN A 243 -3.28 -5.02 -0.33
N TRP A 244 -3.10 -3.75 -0.67
CA TRP A 244 -1.87 -3.25 -1.27
C TRP A 244 -1.69 -1.76 -0.94
N LEU A 245 -0.51 -1.23 -1.24
CA LEU A 245 -0.19 0.18 -1.05
C LEU A 245 -0.10 0.89 -2.40
N ASP A 246 -0.79 2.03 -2.51
CA ASP A 246 -0.60 3.01 -3.57
C ASP A 246 0.19 4.21 -3.05
N TRP A 247 1.03 4.76 -3.92
CA TRP A 247 1.65 6.07 -3.76
C TRP A 247 1.21 6.99 -4.90
N ASP A 248 0.48 8.06 -4.57
CA ASP A 248 0.00 9.06 -5.52
C ASP A 248 -0.73 8.44 -6.73
N GLY A 249 -1.61 7.48 -6.42
CA GLY A 249 -2.41 6.73 -7.38
C GLY A 249 -1.68 5.58 -8.09
N GLN A 250 -0.41 5.31 -7.76
CA GLN A 250 0.38 4.25 -8.37
C GLN A 250 0.60 3.09 -7.39
N PRO A 251 0.23 1.85 -7.75
CA PRO A 251 0.56 0.67 -6.97
C PRO A 251 2.06 0.56 -6.73
N CYS A 252 2.45 0.45 -5.47
CA CYS A 252 3.85 0.38 -5.03
C CYS A 252 4.11 -0.83 -4.11
N SER A 253 3.24 -1.83 -4.12
CA SER A 253 3.42 -3.13 -3.48
C SER A 253 2.79 -4.25 -4.30
N ASN A 254 3.01 -5.51 -3.89
CA ASN A 254 2.17 -6.63 -4.33
C ASN A 254 0.92 -6.72 -3.45
N PHE A 255 0.01 -7.65 -3.78
CA PHE A 255 -1.09 -7.97 -2.89
C PHE A 255 -0.60 -8.72 -1.64
N ALA A 256 -1.19 -8.38 -0.50
CA ALA A 256 -1.20 -9.20 0.70
C ALA A 256 -2.60 -9.79 0.86
N TYR A 257 -2.70 -11.12 0.78
CA TYR A 257 -3.95 -11.85 0.90
C TYR A 257 -4.20 -12.28 2.34
N TRP A 258 -5.45 -12.19 2.77
CA TRP A 258 -5.92 -12.71 4.05
C TRP A 258 -7.40 -13.04 3.99
N TYR A 259 -7.91 -13.74 4.98
CA TYR A 259 -9.32 -14.14 5.03
C TYR A 259 -9.88 -14.05 6.45
N PHE A 260 -11.20 -13.94 6.52
CA PHE A 260 -11.97 -14.11 7.75
C PHE A 260 -13.16 -15.01 7.48
N GLN A 261 -13.38 -16.01 8.33
CA GLN A 261 -14.60 -16.80 8.30
C GLN A 261 -15.16 -17.02 9.69
N ALA A 262 -16.49 -17.00 9.78
CA ALA A 262 -17.17 -17.26 11.02
C ALA A 262 -18.56 -17.83 10.80
N ARG A 263 -19.07 -18.50 11.83
CA ARG A 263 -20.43 -19.06 11.87
C ARG A 263 -21.04 -18.83 13.24
N TRP A 264 -22.34 -18.63 13.24
CA TRP A 264 -23.14 -18.47 14.45
C TRP A 264 -24.48 -19.17 14.29
N LYS A 265 -24.90 -19.81 15.39
CA LYS A 265 -26.19 -20.46 15.53
C LYS A 265 -26.57 -20.47 17.01
N ASP A 266 -27.85 -20.27 17.31
CA ASP A 266 -28.41 -20.38 18.66
C ASP A 266 -27.64 -19.53 19.70
N GLN A 267 -27.33 -18.27 19.36
CA GLN A 267 -26.57 -17.32 20.20
C GLN A 267 -25.12 -17.71 20.50
N GLN A 268 -24.55 -18.66 19.76
CA GLN A 268 -23.17 -19.12 19.95
C GLN A 268 -22.38 -19.06 18.65
N VAL A 269 -21.11 -18.67 18.78
CA VAL A 269 -20.13 -18.79 17.70
C VAL A 269 -19.70 -20.25 17.58
N THR A 270 -19.85 -20.81 16.40
CA THR A 270 -19.52 -22.22 16.10
C THR A 270 -18.27 -22.36 15.21
N LEU A 271 -17.87 -21.28 14.56
CA LEU A 271 -16.61 -21.14 13.82
C LEU A 271 -16.14 -19.69 13.95
N LYS A 272 -14.84 -19.49 14.16
CA LYS A 272 -14.17 -18.21 14.00
C LYS A 272 -12.73 -18.45 13.58
N GLU A 273 -12.31 -17.84 12.49
CA GLU A 273 -10.96 -17.97 11.98
C GLU A 273 -10.57 -16.73 11.18
N VAL A 274 -9.33 -16.30 11.36
CA VAL A 274 -8.69 -15.26 10.55
C VAL A 274 -7.29 -15.74 10.20
N GLY A 275 -6.90 -15.58 8.95
CA GLY A 275 -5.66 -16.17 8.46
C GLY A 275 -5.11 -15.48 7.22
N GLN A 276 -3.89 -15.85 6.85
CA GLN A 276 -3.23 -15.36 5.64
C GLN A 276 -3.65 -16.18 4.42
N GLY A 277 -3.57 -15.59 3.23
CA GLY A 277 -3.96 -16.23 1.98
C GLY A 277 -5.45 -16.09 1.66
N SER A 278 -6.02 -17.07 0.99
CA SER A 278 -7.44 -17.10 0.64
C SER A 278 -8.02 -18.49 0.88
N ILE A 279 -9.27 -18.55 1.30
CA ILE A 279 -10.06 -19.77 1.44
C ILE A 279 -10.86 -20.05 0.17
N THR A 280 -11.26 -21.30 -0.02
CA THR A 280 -12.29 -21.64 -1.01
C THR A 280 -13.64 -21.14 -0.52
N LEU A 281 -14.26 -20.25 -1.30
CA LEU A 281 -15.58 -19.72 -0.96
C LEU A 281 -16.67 -20.80 -1.17
N PRO A 282 -17.47 -21.13 -0.14
CA PRO A 282 -18.45 -22.20 -0.25
C PRO A 282 -19.60 -21.80 -1.15
N GLN A 283 -20.06 -22.69 -2.05
CA GLN A 283 -21.16 -22.37 -2.97
C GLN A 283 -22.54 -22.40 -2.30
N GLN A 284 -22.65 -23.00 -1.12
CA GLN A 284 -23.90 -23.13 -0.36
C GLN A 284 -23.65 -22.83 1.11
N ALA A 285 -24.70 -22.40 1.81
CA ALA A 285 -24.70 -22.24 3.25
C ALA A 285 -24.40 -23.58 3.95
N PHE A 286 -23.64 -23.53 5.04
CA PHE A 286 -23.47 -24.66 5.95
C PHE A 286 -24.77 -24.97 6.69
N TYR A 287 -25.43 -23.93 7.21
CA TYR A 287 -26.74 -24.02 7.81
C TYR A 287 -27.82 -24.00 6.73
N LYS A 288 -28.70 -25.00 6.75
CA LYS A 288 -29.86 -25.03 5.85
C LYS A 288 -30.90 -24.01 6.30
N LYS A 289 -31.73 -23.57 5.35
CA LYS A 289 -32.91 -22.76 5.68
C LYS A 289 -33.77 -23.53 6.69
N PRO A 290 -34.31 -22.86 7.72
CA PRO A 290 -35.30 -23.44 8.60
C PRO A 290 -36.50 -23.98 7.82
#